data_AF-A0A0B1T801-F1
#
_entry.id   AF-A0A0B1T801-F1
#
_cell.length_a   1.000
_cell.length_b   1.000
_cell.length_c   1.000
_cell.angle_alpha   90.00
_cell.angle_beta   90.00
_cell.angle_gamma   90.00
#
_symmetry.space_group_name_H-M   'P 1'
#
loop_
_entity.id
_entity.type
_entity.pdbx_description
1 polymer ?
#
loop_
_entity_poly.entity_id
_entity_poly.type
_entity_poly.pdbx_seq_one_letter_code
_entity_poly.pdbx_strand_id
1 'polypeptide(L)' 'MQYQHMDNALAFILSTLNQMTIGQEEQMTRAGFITFAKTAKMQYELNHFHSKEDATEGLEIDLDGTQGASIKA' A
#
# COMPACT_ATOMS: atom_id res chain seq x y z
N MET A 1 9.62 -10.22 -18.55
CA MET A 1 10.03 -8.86 -18.15
C MET A 1 8.79 -8.05 -17.77
N GLN A 2 8.26 -8.24 -16.56
CA GLN A 2 7.00 -7.62 -16.10
C GLN A 2 7.12 -7.00 -14.69
N TYR A 3 8.33 -6.79 -14.17
CA TYR A 3 8.55 -6.22 -12.83
C TYR A 3 8.77 -4.69 -12.83
N GLN A 4 9.23 -4.12 -13.94
CA GLN A 4 9.74 -2.74 -13.99
C GLN A 4 8.67 -1.64 -13.88
N HIS A 5 7.40 -1.92 -14.21
CA HIS A 5 6.32 -0.93 -14.06
C HIS A 5 5.83 -0.79 -12.62
N MET A 6 6.13 -1.78 -11.77
CA MET A 6 5.55 -1.88 -10.45
C MET A 6 6.41 -1.25 -9.37
N ASP A 7 7.73 -1.21 -9.60
CA ASP A 7 8.66 -0.40 -8.82
C ASP A 7 8.24 1.08 -8.79
N ASN A 8 7.68 1.58 -9.90
CA ASN A 8 7.17 2.96 -9.98
C ASN A 8 5.92 3.16 -9.12
N ALA A 9 5.01 2.17 -9.04
CA ALA A 9 3.82 2.25 -8.22
C ALA A 9 4.17 2.21 -6.73
N LEU A 10 5.09 1.30 -6.35
CA LEU A 10 5.59 1.24 -4.98
C LEU A 10 6.34 2.52 -4.59
N ALA A 11 7.21 3.05 -5.46
CA ALA A 11 7.88 4.32 -5.23
C ALA A 11 6.90 5.49 -5.09
N PHE A 12 5.82 5.52 -5.89
CA PHE A 12 4.77 6.51 -5.74
C PHE A 12 4.06 6.41 -4.39
N ILE A 13 3.70 5.20 -3.96
CA ILE A 13 3.08 4.97 -2.65
C ILE A 13 4.03 5.43 -1.52
N LEU A 14 5.30 5.01 -1.56
CA LEU A 14 6.30 5.39 -0.56
C LEU A 14 6.52 6.90 -0.51
N SER A 15 6.62 7.57 -1.66
CA SER A 15 6.75 9.03 -1.71
C SER A 15 5.52 9.77 -1.18
N THR A 16 4.33 9.19 -1.37
CA THR A 16 3.08 9.71 -0.80
C THR A 16 3.06 9.57 0.72
N LEU A 17 3.36 8.37 1.24
CA LEU A 17 3.45 8.12 2.68
C LEU A 17 4.49 9.03 3.35
N ASN A 18 5.61 9.30 2.68
CA ASN A 18 6.66 10.12 3.25
C ASN A 18 6.24 11.60 3.47
N GLN A 19 5.19 12.06 2.78
CA GLN A 19 4.63 13.41 2.94
C GLN A 19 3.50 13.48 3.98
N MET A 20 3.08 12.34 4.54
CA MET A 20 1.96 12.26 5.47
C MET A 20 2.44 12.19 6.93
N THR A 21 1.59 12.69 7.84
CA THR A 21 1.74 12.44 9.28
C THR A 21 1.01 11.14 9.62
N ILE A 22 1.71 10.01 9.52
CA ILE A 22 1.14 8.69 9.80
C ILE A 22 1.20 8.36 11.29
N GLY A 23 0.09 7.84 11.83
CA GLY A 23 0.00 7.32 13.19
C GLY A 23 -1.45 7.02 13.61
N GLN A 24 -1.63 6.55 14.85
CA GLN A 24 -2.94 6.09 15.34
C GLN A 24 -3.68 7.12 16.21
N GLU A 25 -3.02 8.21 16.58
CA GLU A 25 -3.55 9.26 17.44
C GLU A 25 -4.51 10.21 16.71
N GLU A 26 -5.14 11.10 17.48
CA GLU A 26 -5.99 12.15 16.93
C GLU A 26 -5.20 13.08 16.00
N GLN A 27 -5.84 13.53 14.92
CA GLN A 27 -5.22 14.38 13.89
C GLN A 27 -4.06 13.72 13.10
N MET A 28 -3.87 12.41 13.22
CA MET A 28 -2.94 11.65 12.38
C MET A 28 -3.66 10.88 11.27
N THR A 29 -2.95 10.61 10.19
CA THR A 29 -3.43 9.83 9.05
C THR A 29 -3.15 8.34 9.27
N ARG A 30 -4.14 7.51 8.95
CA ARG A 30 -4.00 6.04 8.94
C ARG A 30 -3.87 5.54 7.51
N ALA A 31 -2.98 4.59 7.28
CA ALA A 31 -2.76 3.98 5.97
C ALA A 31 -3.10 2.49 6.02
N GLY A 32 -3.75 2.01 4.98
CA GLY A 32 -4.09 0.60 4.78
C GLY A 32 -4.01 0.27 3.30
N PHE A 33 -3.74 -0.99 2.98
CA PHE A 33 -3.44 -1.43 1.61
C PHE A 33 -4.18 -2.70 1.26
N ILE A 34 -4.79 -2.69 0.09
CA ILE A 34 -5.45 -3.83 -0.54
C ILE A 34 -4.83 -3.98 -1.93
N THR A 35 -4.38 -5.18 -2.27
CA THR A 35 -4.07 -5.51 -3.66
C THR A 35 -5.25 -6.21 -4.30
N PHE A 36 -5.42 -6.04 -5.60
CA PHE A 36 -6.47 -6.71 -6.33
C PHE A 36 -5.97 -7.13 -7.71
N ALA A 37 -6.32 -8.35 -8.08
CA ALA A 37 -6.24 -8.86 -9.44
C ALA A 37 -7.56 -9.59 -9.72
N LYS A 38 -7.53 -10.91 -9.90
CA LYS A 38 -8.75 -11.73 -9.91
C LYS A 38 -9.49 -11.68 -8.57
N THR A 39 -8.75 -11.65 -7.46
CA THR A 39 -9.30 -11.56 -6.10
C THR A 39 -8.62 -10.41 -5.34
N ALA A 40 -9.35 -9.75 -4.45
CA ALA A 40 -8.79 -8.73 -3.58
C ALA A 40 -8.18 -9.37 -2.33
N LYS A 41 -7.01 -8.89 -1.91
CA LYS A 41 -6.30 -9.32 -0.69
C LYS A 41 -5.99 -8.10 0.16
N MET A 42 -6.44 -8.12 1.42
CA MET A 42 -5.98 -7.17 2.42
C MET A 42 -4.51 -7.44 2.72
N GLN A 43 -3.66 -6.43 2.53
CA GLN A 43 -2.24 -6.49 2.92
C GLN A 43 -2.08 -5.91 4.31
N TYR A 44 -2.66 -4.73 4.54
CA TYR A 44 -2.57 -4.02 5.81
C TYR A 44 -3.88 -3.31 6.15
N GLU A 45 -4.37 -3.54 7.36
CA GLU A 45 -5.49 -2.81 7.95
C GLU A 45 -5.07 -1.38 8.36
N LEU A 46 -6.03 -0.48 8.53
CA LEU A 46 -5.76 0.94 8.87
C LEU A 46 -5.05 1.13 10.23
N ASN A 47 -5.09 0.15 11.12
CA ASN A 47 -4.46 0.18 12.44
C ASN A 47 -3.06 -0.46 12.45
N HIS A 48 -2.53 -0.86 11.29
CA HIS A 48 -1.26 -1.58 11.21
C HIS A 48 -0.05 -0.66 11.46
N PHE A 49 0.03 0.48 10.76
CA PHE A 49 1.17 1.37 10.85
C PHE A 49 1.00 2.41 11.97
N HIS A 50 2.01 2.52 12.83
CA HIS A 50 2.00 3.42 13.99
C HIS A 50 2.82 4.69 13.81
N SER A 51 3.65 4.75 12.77
CA SER A 51 4.43 5.94 12.42
C SER A 51 4.70 6.01 10.92
N LYS A 52 5.25 7.14 10.46
CA LYS A 52 5.70 7.28 9.07
C LYS A 52 6.85 6.32 8.75
N GLU A 53 7.83 6.19 9.64
CA GLU A 53 8.99 5.32 9.46
C GLU A 53 8.54 3.85 9.32
N ASP A 54 7.66 3.41 10.21
CA ASP A 54 7.00 2.11 10.15
C ASP A 54 6.28 1.87 8.81
N ALA A 55 5.54 2.88 8.32
CA ALA A 55 4.88 2.79 7.02
C ALA A 55 5.84 2.79 5.82
N THR A 56 6.97 3.50 5.86
CA THR A 56 7.91 3.57 4.73
C THR A 56 8.90 2.42 4.70
N GLU A 57 9.25 1.84 5.85
CA GLU A 57 10.22 0.75 5.96
C GLU A 57 9.53 -0.62 6.05
N GLY A 58 8.34 -0.69 6.63
CA GLY A 58 7.58 -1.93 6.82
C GLY A 58 6.61 -2.29 5.69
N LEU A 59 6.48 -1.45 4.66
CA LEU A 59 5.57 -1.70 3.54
C LEU A 59 6.14 -2.78 2.61
N GLU A 60 5.58 -3.99 2.70
CA GLU A 60 5.79 -5.08 1.77
C GLU A 60 4.49 -5.44 1.07
N ILE A 61 4.46 -5.38 -0.27
CA ILE A 61 3.24 -5.65 -1.05
C ILE A 61 3.42 -6.95 -1.83
N ASP A 62 2.66 -7.98 -1.45
CA ASP A 62 2.56 -9.23 -2.21
C ASP A 62 1.77 -9.03 -3.51
N LEU A 63 2.40 -9.39 -4.63
CA LEU A 63 1.83 -9.21 -5.95
C LEU A 63 1.11 -10.45 -6.44
N ASP A 64 -0.15 -10.26 -6.80
CA ASP A 64 -0.90 -11.23 -7.56
C ASP A 64 -0.71 -10.94 -9.05
N GLY A 65 0.11 -11.77 -9.72
CA GLY A 65 0.39 -11.68 -11.16
C GLY A 65 -0.70 -12.26 -12.05
N THR A 66 -1.85 -12.65 -11.50
CA THR A 66 -2.97 -13.16 -12.30
C THR A 66 -3.56 -12.06 -13.19
N GLN A 67 -4.03 -12.45 -14.38
CA GLN A 67 -4.66 -11.51 -15.29
C GLN A 67 -6.10 -11.18 -14.85
N GLY A 68 -6.45 -9.91 -14.97
CA GLY A 68 -7.74 -9.35 -14.60
C GLY A 68 -7.62 -8.42 -13.39
N ALA A 69 -8.38 -7.32 -13.42
CA ALA A 69 -8.53 -6.41 -12.29
C ALA A 69 -10.01 -6.37 -11.90
N SER A 70 -10.35 -6.92 -10.75
CA SER A 70 -11.72 -6.95 -10.22
C SER A 70 -12.17 -5.59 -9.67
N ILE A 71 -12.01 -4.53 -10.47
CA ILE A 71 -12.61 -3.23 -10.21
C ILE A 71 -13.95 -3.20 -10.95
N LYS A 72 -15.04 -3.01 -10.20
CA LYS A 72 -16.32 -2.61 -10.79
C LYS A 72 -16.34 -1.09 -10.82
N ALA A 73 -16.01 -0.51 -11.97
CA ALA A 73 -16.17 0.93 -12.23
C ALA A 73 -17.65 1.26 -12.45
#